data_AF-A0A7Y9JSR8-F1
#
_entry.id   AF-A0A7Y9JSR8-F1
#
_cell.length_a   1.000
_cell.length_b   1.000
_cell.length_c   1.000
_cell.angle_alpha   90.00
_cell.angle_beta   90.00
_cell.angle_gamma   90.00
#
_symmetry.space_group_name_H-M   'P 1'
#
loop_
_entity.id
_entity.type
_entity.pdbx_description
1 polymer ?
#
loop_
_entity_poly.entity_id
_entity_poly.type
_entity_poly.pdbx_seq_one_letter_code
_entity_poly.pdbx_strand_id
1 'polypeptide(L)'
;MIYLFMLLSGTAAAGFNTWQRRGRSSAARRWAHGTHRDFAQRNVLILWPLLAAALLLGAALGGLQRAGGPTTPVALLLGLVLVAWVGFAALPLPVPSAVQPRWYRDRPTSPDGRSRD
;
A
#
# COMPACT_ATOMS: atom_id res chain seq x y z
N MET A 1 -7.67 19.47 13.70
CA MET A 1 -8.20 18.12 13.99
C MET A 1 -8.04 17.15 12.81
N ILE A 2 -8.58 17.44 11.63
CA ILE A 2 -8.54 16.51 10.48
C ILE A 2 -7.13 16.03 10.08
N TYR A 3 -6.15 16.92 10.02
CA TYR A 3 -4.76 16.56 9.68
C TYR A 3 -4.07 15.66 10.71
N LEU A 4 -4.47 15.76 11.99
CA LEU A 4 -3.95 14.90 13.04
C LEU A 4 -4.51 13.48 12.87
N PHE A 5 -5.80 13.35 12.57
CA PHE A 5 -6.40 12.05 12.22
C PHE A 5 -5.73 11.45 10.99
N MET A 6 -5.52 12.24 9.93
CA MET A 6 -4.79 11.78 8.74
C MET A 6 -3.39 11.29 9.09
N LEU A 7 -2.64 12.01 9.92
CA LEU A 7 -1.30 11.62 10.35
C LEU A 7 -1.31 10.29 11.11
N LEU A 8 -2.19 10.16 12.11
CA LEU A 8 -2.29 8.97 12.95
C LEU A 8 -2.73 7.74 12.13
N SER A 9 -3.79 7.87 11.34
CA SER A 9 -4.30 6.80 10.48
C SER A 9 -3.29 6.42 9.40
N GLY A 10 -2.62 7.40 8.78
CA GLY A 10 -1.58 7.16 7.77
C GLY A 10 -0.38 6.42 8.35
N THR A 11 0.06 6.80 9.55
CA THR A 11 1.18 6.13 10.25
C THR A 11 0.80 4.71 10.65
N ALA A 12 -0.41 4.50 11.20
CA ALA A 12 -0.91 3.17 11.53
C ALA A 12 -0.99 2.27 10.28
N ALA A 13 -1.52 2.79 9.17
CA ALA A 13 -1.60 2.08 7.89
C ALA A 13 -0.20 1.75 7.34
N ALA A 14 0.76 2.67 7.40
CA ALA A 14 2.14 2.44 6.97
C ALA A 14 2.82 1.35 7.83
N GLY A 15 2.60 1.37 9.14
CA GLY A 15 3.07 0.35 10.07
C GLY A 15 2.48 -1.03 9.75
N PHE A 16 1.16 -1.10 9.56
CA PHE A 16 0.47 -2.32 9.18
C PHE A 16 0.97 -2.90 7.84
N ASN A 17 1.14 -2.05 6.82
CA ASN A 17 1.70 -2.45 5.53
C ASN A 17 3.11 -3.00 5.66
N THR A 18 3.95 -2.35 6.48
CA THR A 18 5.32 -2.79 6.73
C THR A 18 5.33 -4.16 7.41
N TRP A 19 4.43 -4.39 8.37
CA TRP A 19 4.27 -5.68 9.03
C TRP A 19 3.83 -6.77 8.05
N GLN A 20 2.84 -6.51 7.18
CA GLN A 20 2.41 -7.45 6.15
C GLN A 20 3.53 -7.77 5.14
N ARG A 21 4.26 -6.74 4.69
CA ARG A 21 5.40 -6.89 3.77
C ARG A 21 6.59 -7.64 4.37
N ARG A 22 6.75 -7.64 5.70
CA ARG A 22 7.78 -8.45 6.37
C ARG A 22 7.45 -9.93 6.43
N GLY A 23 6.17 -10.31 6.36
CA GLY A 23 5.74 -11.71 6.25
C GLY A 23 6.20 -12.63 7.40
N ARG A 24 6.53 -12.07 8.57
CA ARG A 24 7.10 -12.84 9.71
C ARG A 24 6.12 -13.76 10.42
N SER A 25 4.81 -13.56 10.24
CA SER A 25 3.76 -14.39 10.85
C SER A 25 2.85 -15.02 9.79
N SER A 26 2.14 -16.09 10.15
CA SER A 26 1.09 -16.68 9.30
C SER A 26 0.02 -15.63 8.96
N ALA A 27 -0.41 -14.86 9.96
CA ALA A 27 -1.37 -13.77 9.79
C ALA A 27 -0.93 -12.72 8.75
N ALA A 28 0.36 -12.35 8.74
CA ALA A 28 0.94 -11.42 7.78
C ALA A 28 1.07 -12.01 6.37
N ARG A 29 1.06 -13.34 6.23
CA ARG A 29 1.17 -14.05 4.94
C ARG A 29 -0.16 -14.56 4.40
N ARG A 30 -1.27 -14.45 5.14
CA ARG A 30 -2.59 -14.96 4.71
C ARG A 30 -3.02 -14.46 3.33
N TRP A 31 -2.72 -13.20 3.01
CA TRP A 31 -3.04 -12.61 1.71
C TRP A 31 -2.34 -13.32 0.53
N ALA A 32 -1.23 -14.01 0.78
CA ALA A 32 -0.44 -14.70 -0.23
C ALA A 32 -0.94 -16.12 -0.58
N HIS A 33 -1.93 -16.64 0.17
CA HIS A 33 -2.39 -18.05 0.06
C HIS A 33 -3.91 -18.21 -0.16
N GLY A 34 -4.68 -17.12 -0.33
CA GLY A 34 -6.14 -17.19 -0.43
C GLY A 34 -6.70 -17.35 -1.84
N THR A 35 -7.98 -17.73 -1.94
CA THR A 35 -8.75 -17.95 -3.18
C THR A 35 -8.87 -16.69 -4.06
N HIS A 36 -8.81 -15.50 -3.47
CA HIS A 36 -8.78 -14.20 -4.17
C HIS A 36 -7.38 -13.58 -4.14
N ARG A 37 -6.37 -14.37 -4.55
CA ARG A 37 -4.95 -14.00 -4.46
C ARG A 37 -4.66 -12.65 -5.11
N ASP A 38 -5.19 -12.37 -6.30
CA ASP A 38 -4.92 -11.12 -7.01
C ASP A 38 -5.54 -9.90 -6.32
N PHE A 39 -6.79 -10.01 -5.86
CA PHE A 39 -7.46 -8.91 -5.15
C PHE A 39 -6.82 -8.63 -3.80
N ALA A 40 -6.51 -9.69 -3.03
CA ALA A 40 -5.81 -9.58 -1.76
C ALA A 40 -4.39 -9.00 -1.94
N GLN A 41 -3.68 -9.46 -2.97
CA GLN A 41 -2.35 -8.97 -3.32
C GLN A 41 -2.39 -7.50 -3.73
N ARG A 42 -3.36 -7.09 -4.56
CA ARG A 42 -3.51 -5.68 -4.98
C ARG A 42 -3.83 -4.78 -3.79
N ASN A 43 -4.70 -5.23 -2.89
CA ASN A 43 -5.01 -4.50 -1.67
C ASN A 43 -3.77 -4.27 -0.81
N VAL A 44 -3.06 -5.36 -0.47
CA VAL A 44 -1.92 -5.32 0.46
C VAL A 44 -0.70 -4.62 -0.15
N LEU A 45 -0.42 -4.85 -1.43
CA LEU A 45 0.80 -4.34 -2.05
C LEU A 45 0.65 -2.95 -2.65
N ILE A 46 -0.56 -2.53 -3.02
CA ILE A 46 -0.80 -1.26 -3.72
C ILE A 46 -1.77 -0.36 -2.97
N LEU A 47 -3.02 -0.79 -2.74
CA LEU A 47 -4.08 0.10 -2.26
C LEU A 47 -3.84 0.60 -0.83
N TRP A 48 -3.47 -0.29 0.09
CA TRP A 48 -3.15 0.11 1.47
C TRP A 48 -1.92 1.01 1.55
N PRO A 49 -0.80 0.73 0.85
CA PRO A 49 0.35 1.65 0.82
C PRO A 49 0.02 3.02 0.22
N LEU A 50 -0.73 3.06 -0.89
CA LEU A 50 -1.14 4.33 -1.52
C LEU A 50 -2.10 5.11 -0.62
N LEU A 51 -3.02 4.44 0.09
CA LEU A 51 -3.88 5.09 1.06
C LEU A 51 -3.07 5.69 2.23
N ALA A 52 -2.10 4.93 2.75
CA ALA A 52 -1.20 5.43 3.79
C ALA A 52 -0.43 6.67 3.31
N ALA A 53 0.11 6.63 2.08
CA ALA A 53 0.80 7.75 1.46
C ALA A 53 -0.13 8.97 1.29
N ALA A 54 -1.37 8.77 0.82
CA ALA A 54 -2.35 9.85 0.66
C ALA A 54 -2.68 10.52 2.00
N LEU A 55 -2.86 9.75 3.07
CA LEU A 55 -3.12 10.27 4.41
C LEU A 55 -1.92 11.06 4.96
N LEU A 56 -0.70 10.54 4.79
CA LEU A 56 0.52 11.23 5.23
C LEU A 56 0.79 12.52 4.43
N LEU A 57 0.59 12.49 3.11
CA LEU A 57 0.70 13.67 2.26
C LEU A 57 -0.39 14.70 2.56
N GLY A 58 -1.62 14.27 2.84
CA GLY A 58 -2.71 15.15 3.29
C GLY A 58 -2.40 15.83 4.62
N ALA A 59 -1.82 15.08 5.58
CA ALA A 59 -1.35 15.64 6.84
C ALA A 59 -0.20 16.65 6.63
N ALA A 60 0.78 16.30 5.79
CA ALA A 60 1.90 17.18 5.45
C ALA A 60 1.44 18.47 4.76
N LEU A 61 0.50 18.37 3.81
CA LEU A 61 -0.09 19.51 3.13
C LEU A 61 -0.76 20.47 4.11
N GLY A 62 -1.54 19.94 5.06
CA GLY A 62 -2.17 20.74 6.11
C GLY A 62 -1.16 21.40 7.07
N GLY A 63 -0.06 20.72 7.39
CA GLY A 63 1.04 21.29 8.17
C GLY A 63 1.72 22.44 7.43
N LEU A 64 2.03 22.24 6.15
CA LEU A 64 2.73 23.22 5.31
C LEU A 64 1.87 24.45 5.01
N GLN A 65 0.56 24.27 4.78
CA GLN A 65 -0.40 25.37 4.66
C GLN A 65 -0.39 26.29 5.88
N ARG A 66 -0.36 25.71 7.10
CA ARG A 66 -0.31 26.51 8.33
C ARG A 66 1.03 27.21 8.55
N ALA A 67 2.12 26.62 8.06
CA ALA A 67 3.46 27.19 8.14
C ALA A 67 3.73 28.24 7.04
N GLY A 68 2.79 28.48 6.11
CA GLY A 68 3.00 29.40 4.98
C GLY A 68 4.02 28.91 3.95
N GLY A 69 4.30 27.61 3.92
CA GLY A 69 5.27 27.01 2.98
C GLY A 69 4.66 26.69 1.60
N PRO A 70 5.49 26.32 0.61
CA PRO A 70 5.03 26.02 -0.74
C PRO A 70 4.25 24.70 -0.80
N THR A 71 2.93 24.78 -1.00
CA THR A 71 2.00 23.64 -0.95
C THR A 71 1.85 22.88 -2.28
N THR A 72 2.10 23.54 -3.40
CA THR A 72 1.99 23.00 -4.76
C THR A 72 2.67 21.63 -4.94
N PRO A 73 3.94 21.41 -4.56
CA PRO A 73 4.59 20.12 -4.77
C PRO A 73 3.90 18.99 -4.01
N VAL A 74 3.47 19.24 -2.76
CA VAL A 74 2.79 18.23 -1.94
C VAL A 74 1.40 17.93 -2.50
N ALA A 75 0.68 18.96 -2.98
CA ALA A 75 -0.63 18.80 -3.60
C ALA A 75 -0.55 17.98 -4.89
N LEU A 76 0.46 18.21 -5.74
CA LEU A 76 0.68 17.43 -6.97
C LEU A 76 1.01 15.96 -6.65
N LEU A 77 1.89 15.72 -5.67
CA LEU A 77 2.20 14.37 -5.22
C LEU A 77 0.96 13.65 -4.67
N LEU A 78 0.15 14.34 -3.86
CA LEU A 78 -1.10 13.80 -3.34
C LEU A 78 -2.07 13.46 -4.49
N GLY A 79 -2.21 14.35 -5.47
CA GLY A 79 -3.01 14.10 -6.67
C GLY A 79 -2.56 12.85 -7.43
N LEU A 80 -1.25 12.71 -7.68
CA LEU A 80 -0.70 11.53 -8.35
C LEU A 80 -0.96 10.23 -7.57
N VAL A 81 -0.78 10.26 -6.25
CA VAL A 81 -1.06 9.11 -5.38
C VAL A 81 -2.53 8.72 -5.42
N LEU A 82 -3.44 9.69 -5.40
CA LEU A 82 -4.89 9.42 -5.47
C LEU A 82 -5.29 8.88 -6.85
N VAL A 83 -4.75 9.42 -7.94
CA VAL A 83 -4.97 8.89 -9.29
C VAL A 83 -4.50 7.44 -9.39
N ALA A 84 -3.30 7.14 -8.89
CA ALA A 84 -2.80 5.77 -8.84
C ALA A 84 -3.70 4.87 -7.97
N TRP A 85 -4.15 5.37 -6.82
CA TRP A 85 -5.03 4.62 -5.92
C TRP A 85 -6.35 4.27 -6.60
N VAL A 86 -7.00 5.25 -7.25
CA VAL A 86 -8.25 5.05 -7.99
C VAL A 86 -8.04 4.13 -9.19
N GLY A 87 -6.96 4.33 -9.96
CA GLY A 87 -6.64 3.49 -11.11
C GLY A 87 -6.48 2.03 -10.71
N PHE A 88 -5.69 1.77 -9.66
CA PHE A 88 -5.61 0.42 -9.13
C PHE A 88 -6.91 -0.02 -8.49
N ALA A 89 -7.73 0.82 -7.86
CA ALA A 89 -8.99 0.41 -7.23
C ALA A 89 -10.06 -0.01 -8.25
N ALA A 90 -10.20 0.74 -9.34
CA ALA A 90 -11.27 0.59 -10.32
C ALA A 90 -10.90 -0.37 -11.47
N LEU A 91 -9.62 -0.47 -11.83
CA LEU A 91 -9.18 -1.26 -12.97
C LEU A 91 -8.50 -2.57 -12.53
N PRO A 92 -8.63 -3.65 -13.31
CA PRO A 92 -7.94 -4.92 -13.05
C PRO A 92 -6.46 -4.85 -13.48
N LEU A 93 -5.71 -3.87 -12.94
CA LEU A 93 -4.30 -3.70 -13.25
C LEU A 93 -3.44 -4.77 -12.56
N PRO A 94 -2.50 -5.40 -13.29
CA PRO A 94 -1.59 -6.37 -12.70
C PRO A 94 -0.69 -5.70 -11.66
N VAL A 95 -0.43 -6.39 -10.55
CA VAL A 95 0.46 -5.89 -9.50
C VAL A 95 1.91 -6.01 -9.96
N PRO A 96 2.68 -4.91 -10.06
CA PRO A 96 4.06 -4.96 -10.51
C PRO A 96 4.92 -5.89 -9.64
N SER A 97 5.77 -6.70 -10.27
CA SER A 97 6.72 -7.56 -9.55
C SER A 97 7.62 -6.75 -8.61
N ALA A 98 7.98 -5.53 -9.02
CA ALA A 98 8.79 -4.58 -8.26
C ALA A 98 8.25 -4.27 -6.84
N VAL A 99 6.94 -4.31 -6.63
CA VAL A 99 6.36 -4.04 -5.30
C VAL A 99 6.26 -5.28 -4.42
N GLN A 100 6.43 -6.48 -4.98
CA GLN A 100 6.35 -7.73 -4.24
C GLN A 100 7.55 -7.90 -3.31
N PRO A 101 7.37 -8.32 -2.04
CA PRO A 101 8.49 -8.54 -1.12
C PRO A 101 9.31 -9.78 -1.51
N ARG A 102 10.60 -9.82 -1.14
CA ARG A 102 11.54 -10.89 -1.54
C ARG A 102 11.02 -12.29 -1.20
N TRP A 103 10.57 -12.51 0.04
CA TRP A 103 10.00 -13.79 0.49
C TRP A 103 8.78 -14.27 -0.31
N TYR A 104 8.08 -13.35 -0.99
CA TYR A 104 6.95 -13.69 -1.85
C TYR A 104 7.41 -14.10 -3.26
N ARG A 105 8.47 -13.47 -3.77
CA ARG A 105 9.09 -13.78 -5.07
C ARG A 105 9.87 -15.09 -5.05
N ASP A 106 10.54 -15.37 -3.94
CA ASP A 106 11.43 -16.54 -3.79
C ASP A 106 10.67 -17.86 -3.55
N ARG A 107 9.33 -17.86 -3.64
CA ARG A 107 8.56 -19.10 -3.56
C ARG A 107 8.79 -19.91 -4.83
N PRO A 108 9.29 -21.15 -4.74
CA PRO A 108 9.37 -22.01 -5.90
C PRO A 108 7.96 -22.20 -6.44
N THR A 109 7.73 -21.73 -7.66
CA THR A 109 6.62 -22.21 -8.46
C THR A 109 6.98 -23.65 -8.79
N SER A 110 6.36 -24.62 -8.11
CA SER A 110 6.49 -26.03 -8.50
C SER A 110 6.22 -26.12 -10.00
N PRO A 111 7.06 -26.84 -10.78
CA PRO A 111 6.84 -27.02 -12.23
C PRO A 111 5.44 -27.61 -12.54
N ASP A 112 4.82 -28.27 -11.57
CA ASP A 112 3.53 -28.95 -11.69
C ASP A 112 2.30 -28.13 -11.21
N GLY A 113 2.47 -26.85 -10.86
CA GLY A 113 1.36 -25.98 -10.46
C GLY A 113 0.65 -26.34 -9.14
N ARG A 114 1.16 -27.32 -8.37
CA ARG A 114 0.63 -27.68 -7.05
C ARG A 114 1.60 -27.26 -5.94
N SER A 115 1.11 -26.41 -5.03
CA SER A 115 1.77 -26.18 -3.74
C SER A 115 1.66 -27.46 -2.91
N ARG A 116 2.80 -28.00 -2.47
CA ARG A 116 2.83 -29.04 -1.44
C ARG A 116 2.59 -28.35 -0.09
N ASP A 117 1.41 -28.61 0.46
CA ASP A 117 1.13 -28.42 1.89
C ASP A 117 1.74 -29.57 2.70
#